data_AF-A0A2W6TCG3-F1
#
_entry.id   AF-A0A2W6TCG3-F1
#
_cell.length_a   1.000
_cell.length_b   1.000
_cell.length_c   1.000
_cell.angle_alpha   90.00
_cell.angle_beta   90.00
_cell.angle_gamma   90.00
#
_symmetry.space_group_name_H-M   'P 1'
#
loop_
_entity.id
_entity.type
_entity.pdbx_description
1 polymer ?
#
loop_
_entity_poly.entity_id
_entity_poly.type
_entity_poly.pdbx_seq_one_letter_code
_entity_poly.pdbx_strand_id
1 'polypeptide(L)'
;MKKIVFVFILMCLFSCQDYIDKPKNLIPKDQMAEIIADLAINDQATYMYPNTNLEAGTRYVLKSHHVKSEDFVESFKYYIVKQKMQGITEDAQGILLKKDPKADQYIKDKLKKNGNPQNVPTLSR
;
A
#
# COMPACT_ATOMS: atom_id res chain seq x y z
N MET A 1 8.56 22.87 -42.68
CA MET A 1 8.59 21.57 -41.96
C MET A 1 9.06 21.68 -40.51
N LYS A 2 10.10 22.47 -40.17
CA LYS A 2 10.58 22.65 -38.77
C LYS A 2 9.52 23.13 -37.75
N LYS A 3 8.54 23.94 -38.15
CA LYS A 3 7.48 24.43 -37.26
C LYS A 3 6.47 23.35 -36.83
N ILE A 4 6.25 22.33 -37.66
CA ILE A 4 5.30 21.23 -37.37
C ILE A 4 5.92 20.25 -36.37
N VAL A 5 7.23 20.00 -36.49
CA VAL A 5 7.98 19.17 -35.53
C VAL A 5 7.90 19.74 -34.12
N PHE A 6 7.93 21.07 -33.98
CA PHE A 6 7.80 21.74 -32.69
C PHE A 6 6.42 21.53 -32.04
N VAL A 7 5.35 21.52 -32.83
CA VAL A 7 3.97 21.27 -32.34
C VAL A 7 3.81 19.83 -31.87
N PHE A 8 4.38 18.85 -32.59
CA PHE A 8 4.38 17.45 -32.16
C PHE A 8 5.18 17.24 -30.86
N ILE A 9 6.33 17.90 -30.71
CA ILE A 9 7.13 17.86 -29.46
C ILE A 9 6.33 18.46 -28.30
N LEU A 10 5.61 19.57 -28.53
CA LEU A 10 4.80 20.20 -27.49
C LEU A 10 3.62 19.31 -27.06
N MET A 11 2.95 18.62 -27.99
CA MET A 11 1.87 17.68 -27.69
C MET A 11 2.33 16.49 -26.83
N CYS A 12 3.55 15.97 -27.06
CA CYS A 12 4.11 14.89 -26.26
C CYS A 12 4.32 15.29 -24.78
N LEU A 13 4.52 16.59 -24.48
CA LEU A 13 4.69 17.08 -23.11
C LEU A 13 3.38 17.16 -22.32
N PHE A 14 2.23 17.28 -23.00
CA PHE A 14 0.91 17.38 -22.36
C PHE A 14 0.11 16.06 -22.36
N SER A 15 0.64 14.99 -22.97
CA SER A 15 -0.04 13.68 -23.00
C SER A 15 -0.04 12.95 -21.65
N CYS A 16 0.65 13.46 -20.64
CA CYS A 16 0.60 12.92 -19.28
C CYS A 16 -0.68 13.38 -18.57
N GLN A 17 -1.83 12.99 -19.13
CA GLN A 17 -3.10 13.11 -18.42
C GLN A 17 -3.21 11.96 -17.43
N ASP A 18 -3.65 12.28 -16.22
CA ASP A 18 -3.85 11.30 -15.17
C ASP A 18 -4.83 10.20 -15.64
N TYR A 19 -4.34 8.96 -15.75
CA TYR A 19 -5.09 7.81 -16.26
C TYR A 19 -6.19 7.30 -15.29
N ILE A 20 -6.37 7.94 -14.14
CA ILE A 20 -7.38 7.57 -13.14
C ILE A 20 -7.98 8.81 -12.48
N ASP A 21 -9.31 8.82 -12.40
CA ASP A 21 -10.06 9.84 -11.68
C ASP A 21 -9.90 9.66 -10.16
N LYS A 22 -10.00 10.79 -9.43
CA LYS A 22 -10.01 10.76 -7.97
C LYS A 22 -11.35 10.17 -7.49
N PRO A 23 -11.35 9.09 -6.68
CA PRO A 23 -12.57 8.54 -6.09
C PRO A 23 -13.33 9.58 -5.26
N LYS A 24 -14.66 9.48 -5.23
CA LYS A 24 -15.51 10.40 -4.44
C LYS A 24 -15.22 10.28 -2.94
N ASN A 25 -15.04 9.04 -2.47
CA ASN A 25 -14.75 8.71 -1.08
C ASN A 25 -13.30 8.23 -0.94
N LEU A 26 -12.35 9.04 -1.43
CA LEU A 26 -10.94 8.70 -1.31
C LEU A 26 -10.54 8.61 0.18
N ILE A 27 -10.13 7.42 0.63
CA ILE A 27 -9.64 7.18 1.98
C ILE A 27 -8.35 7.98 2.18
N PRO A 28 -8.22 8.81 3.23
CA PRO A 28 -6.98 9.50 3.57
C PRO A 28 -5.78 8.54 3.68
N LYS A 29 -4.59 8.99 3.28
CA LYS A 29 -3.38 8.16 3.27
C LYS A 29 -3.07 7.53 4.63
N ASP A 30 -3.18 8.33 5.70
CA ASP A 30 -2.88 7.89 7.06
C ASP A 30 -3.86 6.78 7.50
N GLN A 31 -5.15 6.95 7.19
CA GLN A 31 -6.16 5.92 7.43
C GLN A 31 -5.93 4.67 6.57
N MET A 32 -5.51 4.83 5.31
CA MET A 32 -5.11 3.71 4.45
C MET A 32 -3.90 2.97 5.04
N ALA A 33 -2.92 3.67 5.61
CA ALA A 33 -1.77 3.07 6.27
C ALA A 33 -2.18 2.26 7.51
N GLU A 34 -3.12 2.77 8.32
CA GLU A 34 -3.70 2.02 9.45
C GLU A 34 -4.44 0.76 8.98
N ILE A 35 -5.27 0.86 7.94
CA ILE A 35 -5.97 -0.28 7.35
C ILE A 35 -4.97 -1.33 6.84
N ILE A 36 -3.93 -0.93 6.12
CA ILE A 36 -2.90 -1.84 5.61
C ILE A 36 -2.15 -2.53 6.75
N ALA A 37 -1.82 -1.79 7.82
CA ALA A 37 -1.17 -2.38 8.99
C ALA A 37 -2.06 -3.46 9.65
N ASP A 38 -3.34 -3.19 9.83
CA ASP A 38 -4.26 -4.15 10.45
C ASP A 38 -4.57 -5.34 9.51
N LEU A 39 -4.68 -5.10 8.20
CA LEU A 39 -4.79 -6.18 7.20
C LEU A 39 -3.54 -7.07 7.18
N ALA A 40 -2.35 -6.51 7.33
CA ALA A 40 -1.12 -7.27 7.41
C ALA A 40 -1.08 -8.19 8.64
N ILE A 41 -1.59 -7.71 9.79
CA ILE A 41 -1.75 -8.54 10.99
C ILE A 41 -2.78 -9.65 10.73
N ASN A 42 -3.90 -9.33 10.10
CA ASN A 42 -4.92 -10.32 9.76
C ASN A 42 -4.37 -11.41 8.83
N ASP A 43 -3.56 -11.03 7.83
CA ASP A 43 -2.91 -11.95 6.91
C ASP A 43 -2.00 -12.95 7.63
N GLN A 44 -1.35 -12.53 8.75
CA GLN A 44 -0.53 -13.44 9.55
C GLN A 44 -1.33 -14.60 10.19
N ALA A 45 -2.65 -14.49 10.32
CA ALA A 45 -3.48 -15.58 10.82
C ALA A 45 -3.35 -16.85 9.96
N THR A 46 -3.05 -16.70 8.67
CA THR A 46 -2.86 -17.84 7.75
C THR A 46 -1.64 -18.71 8.09
N TYR A 47 -0.61 -18.17 8.75
CA TYR A 47 0.53 -18.96 9.20
C TYR A 47 0.16 -19.93 10.32
N MET A 48 -0.76 -19.53 11.21
CA MET A 48 -1.22 -20.37 12.31
C MET A 48 -2.36 -21.29 11.88
N TYR A 49 -3.22 -20.81 10.97
CA TYR A 49 -4.41 -21.52 10.50
C TYR A 49 -4.42 -21.58 8.97
N PRO A 50 -3.64 -22.50 8.37
CA PRO A 50 -3.57 -22.63 6.92
C PRO A 50 -4.93 -23.00 6.32
N ASN A 51 -5.19 -22.55 5.09
CA ASN A 51 -6.47 -22.73 4.37
C ASN A 51 -7.69 -22.01 5.00
N THR A 52 -7.46 -21.08 5.92
CA THR A 52 -8.54 -20.26 6.50
C THR A 52 -8.91 -19.11 5.56
N ASN A 53 -10.21 -18.84 5.43
CA ASN A 53 -10.70 -17.69 4.70
C ASN A 53 -10.46 -16.39 5.51
N LEU A 54 -9.66 -15.47 4.95
CA LEU A 54 -9.38 -14.16 5.54
C LEU A 54 -10.53 -13.15 5.43
N GLU A 55 -11.56 -13.44 4.64
CA GLU A 55 -12.64 -12.51 4.30
C GLU A 55 -13.39 -11.97 5.53
N ALA A 56 -13.59 -12.79 6.57
CA ALA A 56 -14.19 -12.34 7.82
C ALA A 56 -13.30 -11.32 8.55
N GLY A 57 -11.99 -11.58 8.58
CA GLY A 57 -11.00 -10.67 9.15
C GLY A 57 -10.85 -9.38 8.35
N THR A 58 -10.79 -9.47 7.03
CA THR A 58 -10.78 -8.31 6.13
C THR A 58 -12.02 -7.45 6.33
N ARG A 59 -13.22 -8.06 6.40
CA ARG A 59 -14.47 -7.34 6.70
C ARG A 59 -14.43 -6.65 8.06
N TYR A 60 -13.90 -7.34 9.08
CA TYR A 60 -13.77 -6.76 10.41
C TYR A 60 -12.85 -5.55 10.41
N VAL A 61 -11.67 -5.64 9.77
CA VAL A 61 -10.73 -4.52 9.66
C VAL A 61 -11.40 -3.32 8.98
N LEU A 62 -11.97 -3.50 7.78
CA LEU A 62 -12.62 -2.39 7.07
C LEU A 62 -13.77 -1.76 7.87
N LYS A 63 -14.59 -2.59 8.53
CA LYS A 63 -15.68 -2.12 9.39
C LYS A 63 -15.15 -1.32 10.58
N SER A 64 -14.07 -1.76 11.23
CA SER A 64 -13.46 -1.05 12.37
C SER A 64 -12.94 0.34 11.99
N HIS A 65 -12.51 0.48 10.73
CA HIS A 65 -12.06 1.73 10.13
C HIS A 65 -13.19 2.57 9.52
N HIS A 66 -14.45 2.13 9.60
CA HIS A 66 -15.61 2.78 9.00
C HIS A 66 -15.49 2.97 7.47
N VAL A 67 -14.85 2.01 6.81
CA VAL A 67 -14.60 2.02 5.36
C VAL A 67 -15.42 0.93 4.68
N LYS A 68 -16.04 1.28 3.54
CA LYS A 68 -16.68 0.29 2.66
C LYS A 68 -15.63 -0.38 1.77
N SER A 69 -15.89 -1.64 1.40
CA SER A 69 -14.98 -2.41 0.53
C SER A 69 -14.73 -1.72 -0.80
N GLU A 70 -15.75 -1.10 -1.40
CA GLU A 70 -15.65 -0.40 -2.67
C GLU A 70 -14.74 0.83 -2.56
N ASP A 71 -14.92 1.63 -1.52
CA ASP A 71 -14.11 2.82 -1.25
C ASP A 71 -12.64 2.45 -1.02
N PHE A 72 -12.37 1.31 -0.35
CA PHE A 72 -11.02 0.76 -0.19
C PHE A 72 -10.39 0.39 -1.52
N VAL A 73 -11.09 -0.41 -2.34
CA VAL A 73 -10.56 -0.87 -3.64
C VAL A 73 -10.30 0.31 -4.57
N GLU A 74 -11.19 1.30 -4.63
CA GLU A 74 -11.02 2.50 -5.45
C GLU A 74 -9.85 3.35 -4.98
N SER A 75 -9.73 3.59 -3.67
CA SER A 75 -8.64 4.36 -3.08
C SER A 75 -7.28 3.67 -3.26
N PHE A 76 -7.24 2.35 -3.08
CA PHE A 76 -6.03 1.55 -3.29
C PHE A 76 -5.56 1.64 -4.75
N LYS A 77 -6.46 1.44 -5.72
CA LYS A 77 -6.16 1.61 -7.16
C LYS A 77 -5.64 3.01 -7.46
N TYR A 78 -6.31 4.04 -6.93
CA TYR A 78 -5.88 5.43 -7.08
C TYR A 78 -4.46 5.63 -6.56
N TYR A 79 -4.13 5.14 -5.37
CA TYR A 79 -2.79 5.31 -4.80
C TYR A 79 -1.70 4.51 -5.51
N ILE A 80 -2.00 3.37 -6.12
CA ILE A 80 -1.06 2.65 -6.97
C ILE A 80 -0.74 3.48 -8.21
N VAL A 81 -1.76 3.90 -8.96
CA VAL A 81 -1.57 4.65 -10.21
C VAL A 81 -0.86 5.99 -9.95
N LYS A 82 -1.16 6.64 -8.83
CA LYS A 82 -0.50 7.88 -8.40
C LYS A 82 0.88 7.69 -7.77
N GLN A 83 1.39 6.46 -7.72
CA GLN A 83 2.69 6.13 -7.12
C GLN A 83 2.81 6.63 -5.68
N LYS A 84 1.73 6.52 -4.90
CA LYS A 84 1.68 6.94 -3.48
C LYS A 84 1.69 5.76 -2.51
N MET A 85 1.48 4.54 -2.99
CA MET A 85 1.42 3.36 -2.12
C MET A 85 2.71 3.11 -1.35
N GLN A 86 3.88 3.42 -1.91
CA GLN A 86 5.15 3.23 -1.20
C GLN A 86 5.17 3.96 0.16
N GLY A 87 4.85 5.26 0.16
CA GLY A 87 4.80 6.04 1.41
C GLY A 87 3.74 5.51 2.38
N ILE A 88 2.57 5.11 1.88
CA ILE A 88 1.52 4.50 2.71
C ILE A 88 2.00 3.20 3.35
N THR A 89 2.74 2.36 2.62
CA THR A 89 3.29 1.11 3.17
C THR A 89 4.43 1.35 4.15
N GLU A 90 5.23 2.39 3.96
CA GLU A 90 6.26 2.84 4.91
C GLU A 90 5.60 3.33 6.22
N ASP A 91 4.53 4.11 6.12
CA ASP A 91 3.75 4.57 7.28
C ASP A 91 3.10 3.38 8.00
N ALA A 92 2.53 2.42 7.26
CA ALA A 92 1.95 1.19 7.81
C ALA A 92 3.00 0.36 8.57
N GLN A 93 4.22 0.24 8.02
CA GLN A 93 5.35 -0.38 8.72
C GLN A 93 5.69 0.37 10.01
N GLY A 94 5.71 1.71 9.98
CA GLY A 94 5.90 2.53 11.17
C GLY A 94 4.83 2.29 12.25
N ILE A 95 3.58 2.11 11.85
CA ILE A 95 2.47 1.76 12.76
C ILE A 95 2.73 0.38 13.40
N LEU A 96 3.13 -0.62 12.62
CA LEU A 96 3.44 -1.95 13.14
C LEU A 96 4.62 -1.95 14.13
N LEU A 97 5.68 -1.20 13.84
CA LEU A 97 6.83 -1.06 14.74
C LEU A 97 6.46 -0.37 16.06
N LYS A 98 5.51 0.57 16.04
CA LYS A 98 4.97 1.18 17.26
C LYS A 98 4.13 0.19 18.08
N LYS A 99 3.39 -0.71 17.41
CA LYS A 99 2.58 -1.76 18.06
C LYS A 99 3.46 -2.87 18.66
N ASP A 100 4.53 -3.25 17.97
CA ASP A 100 5.53 -4.21 18.48
C ASP A 100 6.98 -3.68 18.29
N PRO A 101 7.51 -2.94 19.27
CA PRO A 101 8.88 -2.41 19.20
C PRO A 101 9.96 -3.49 19.10
N LYS A 102 9.68 -4.74 19.51
CA LYS A 102 10.64 -5.85 19.39
C LYS A 102 10.80 -6.30 17.94
N ALA A 103 9.82 -6.02 17.08
CA ALA A 103 9.89 -6.31 15.64
C ALA A 103 11.07 -5.58 14.98
N ASP A 104 11.42 -4.36 15.42
CA ASP A 104 12.56 -3.61 14.88
C ASP A 104 13.89 -4.37 15.09
N GLN A 105 14.10 -4.88 16.30
CA GLN A 105 15.28 -5.69 16.62
C GLN A 105 15.30 -6.98 15.78
N TYR A 106 14.15 -7.67 15.68
CA TYR A 106 14.02 -8.88 14.89
C TYR A 106 14.35 -8.65 13.40
N ILE A 107 13.84 -7.56 12.81
CA ILE A 107 14.11 -7.19 11.41
C ILE A 107 15.60 -6.91 11.23
N LYS A 108 16.22 -6.12 12.12
CA LYS A 108 17.66 -5.81 12.09
C LYS A 108 18.51 -7.08 12.17
N ASP A 109 18.15 -8.02 13.04
CA ASP A 109 18.87 -9.28 13.20
C ASP A 109 18.73 -10.19 11.96
N LYS A 110 17.55 -10.22 11.34
CA LYS A 110 17.32 -10.94 10.08
C LYS A 110 18.09 -10.33 8.91
N LEU A 111 18.14 -9.00 8.80
CA LEU A 111 18.94 -8.30 7.78
C LEU A 111 20.44 -8.61 7.91
N LYS A 112 20.97 -8.59 9.14
CA LYS A 112 22.37 -8.92 9.42
C LYS A 112 22.71 -10.37 9.09
N LYS A 113 21.80 -11.32 9.36
CA LYS A 113 22.02 -12.75 9.06
C LYS A 113 21.91 -13.10 7.58
N ASN A 114 21.05 -12.42 6.82
CA ASN A 114 20.71 -12.84 5.46
C ASN A 114 21.46 -12.10 4.34
N GLY A 115 22.22 -11.03 4.61
CA GLY A 115 23.08 -10.33 3.65
C GLY A 115 22.41 -9.72 2.41
N ASN A 116 21.15 -10.05 2.14
CA ASN A 116 20.37 -9.64 0.99
C ASN A 116 19.03 -9.02 1.45
N PRO A 117 18.79 -7.71 1.23
CA PRO A 117 17.58 -7.00 1.62
C PRO A 117 16.29 -7.53 0.98
N GLN A 118 16.37 -8.41 -0.01
CA GLN A 118 15.18 -9.01 -0.61
C GLN A 118 14.50 -10.05 0.31
N ASN A 119 15.19 -10.59 1.32
CA ASN A 119 14.66 -11.66 2.17
C ASN A 119 14.06 -11.17 3.51
N VAL A 120 13.87 -9.86 3.67
CA VAL A 120 13.09 -9.32 4.79
C VAL A 120 11.60 -9.32 4.46
N PRO A 121 10.73 -9.64 5.45
CA PRO A 121 9.30 -9.37 5.33
C PRO A 121 9.14 -7.86 5.13
N THR A 122 8.78 -7.45 3.93
CA THR A 122 8.40 -6.09 3.61
C THR A 122 6.93 -6.14 3.20
N LEU A 123 6.14 -5.15 3.62
CA LEU A 123 4.73 -5.05 3.23
C LEU A 123 4.54 -4.80 1.72
N SER A 124 5.63 -4.48 1.02
CA SER A 124 5.67 -4.08 -0.39
C SER A 124 6.06 -5.21 -1.35
N ARG A 125 6.06 -6.47 -0.92
CA ARG A 125 6.52 -7.60 -1.76
C ARG A 125 5.43 -8.16 -2.66
#